data_AF-A8IP33-F1
#
_entry.id   AF-A8IP33-F1
#
_cell.length_a   1.000
_cell.length_b   1.000
_cell.length_c   1.000
_cell.angle_alpha   90.00
_cell.angle_beta   90.00
_cell.angle_gamma   90.00
#
_symmetry.space_group_name_H-M   'P 1'
#
loop_
_entity.id
_entity.type
_entity.pdbx_description
1 polymer ?
#
loop_
_entity_poly.entity_id
_entity_poly.type
_entity_poly.pdbx_seq_one_letter_code
_entity_poly.pdbx_strand_id
1 'polypeptide(L)'
;MAGRTKKAQISVYLEPDVLDLLAHYAAQRDQSMSLIAQAAIASFLSPDSAERQEAALARRLGQIDRRLARLERDLGISTEAFATFIRFWLATTPALPEPAAQAARAKVSERYTAYTRALGRRLAKGPPLRREIEEDLAGTENDRGGRS
;
A
#
# COMPACT_ATOMS: atom_id res chain seq x y z
N MET A 1 40.64 -12.13 37.09
CA MET A 1 39.94 -13.40 37.40
C MET A 1 38.47 -13.07 37.65
N ALA A 2 37.64 -12.98 36.60
CA ALA A 2 36.21 -12.69 36.77
C ALA A 2 35.50 -13.97 37.22
N GLY A 3 35.05 -14.00 38.47
CA GLY A 3 34.32 -15.13 39.03
C GLY A 3 33.03 -15.38 38.27
N ARG A 4 32.79 -16.64 37.91
CA ARG A 4 31.57 -17.11 37.24
C ARG A 4 30.38 -16.84 38.19
N THR A 5 29.64 -15.76 37.96
CA THR A 5 28.41 -15.47 38.72
C THR A 5 27.39 -16.57 38.42
N LYS A 6 27.05 -17.36 39.43
CA LYS A 6 26.04 -18.42 39.31
C LYS A 6 24.68 -17.77 39.10
N LYS A 7 23.90 -18.26 38.13
CA LYS A 7 22.50 -17.83 37.91
C LYS A 7 21.68 -18.16 39.17
N ALA A 8 20.89 -17.21 39.66
CA ALA A 8 19.96 -17.45 40.76
C ALA A 8 18.72 -18.19 40.24
N GLN A 9 18.30 -19.24 40.92
CA GLN A 9 17.07 -19.96 40.61
C GLN A 9 15.87 -19.20 41.20
N ILE A 10 14.84 -18.97 40.38
CA ILE A 10 13.57 -18.40 40.80
C ILE A 10 12.45 -19.41 40.52
N SER A 11 11.49 -19.53 41.43
CA SER A 11 10.28 -20.32 41.23
C SER A 11 9.09 -19.36 41.16
N VAL A 12 8.42 -19.31 40.01
CA VAL A 12 7.31 -18.39 39.75
C VAL A 12 6.16 -19.21 39.16
N TYR A 13 4.96 -18.97 39.65
CA TYR A 13 3.74 -19.54 39.08
C TYR A 13 3.33 -18.73 37.85
N LEU A 14 3.07 -19.42 36.75
CA LEU A 14 2.55 -18.85 35.52
C LEU A 14 1.15 -19.43 35.29
N GLU A 15 0.25 -18.61 34.77
CA GLU A 15 -1.02 -19.12 34.27
C GLU A 15 -0.76 -20.16 33.16
N PRO A 16 -1.60 -21.20 33.03
CA PRO A 16 -1.36 -22.30 32.09
C PRO A 16 -1.21 -21.83 30.63
N ASP A 17 -2.01 -20.85 30.22
CA ASP A 17 -1.96 -20.24 28.89
C ASP A 17 -0.63 -19.53 28.60
N VAL A 18 -0.07 -18.83 29.59
CA VAL A 18 1.24 -18.17 29.51
C VAL A 18 2.35 -19.21 29.41
N LEU A 19 2.26 -20.31 30.15
CA LEU A 19 3.23 -21.40 30.09
C LEU A 19 3.24 -22.05 28.70
N ASP A 20 2.06 -22.30 28.12
CA ASP A 20 1.92 -22.87 26.78
C ASP A 20 2.49 -21.93 25.71
N LEU A 21 2.20 -20.63 25.79
CA LEU A 21 2.77 -19.61 24.91
C LEU A 21 4.29 -19.58 24.99
N LEU A 22 4.86 -19.61 26.20
CA LEU A 22 6.31 -19.64 26.41
C LEU A 22 6.93 -20.91 25.82
N ALA A 23 6.32 -22.07 26.04
CA ALA A 23 6.78 -23.35 25.50
C ALA A 23 6.76 -23.34 23.96
N HIS A 24 5.67 -22.86 23.37
CA HIS A 24 5.54 -22.74 21.92
C HIS A 24 6.59 -21.79 21.32
N TYR A 25 6.79 -20.62 21.94
CA TYR A 25 7.76 -19.63 21.49
C TYR A 25 9.21 -20.15 21.57
N ALA A 26 9.52 -20.91 22.62
CA ALA A 26 10.81 -21.56 22.82
C ALA A 26 11.06 -22.66 21.77
N ALA A 27 10.06 -23.52 21.53
CA ALA A 27 10.13 -24.57 20.52
C ALA A 27 10.31 -24.00 19.10
N GLN A 28 9.61 -22.91 18.75
CA GLN A 28 9.73 -22.27 17.44
C GLN A 28 11.12 -21.71 17.16
N ARG A 29 11.93 -21.46 18.21
CA ARG A 29 13.30 -20.93 18.12
C ARG A 29 14.39 -21.96 18.43
N ASP A 30 14.01 -23.21 18.72
CA ASP A 30 14.92 -24.27 19.17
C ASP A 30 15.77 -23.83 20.38
N GLN A 31 15.13 -23.16 21.35
CA GLN A 31 15.76 -22.62 22.55
C GLN A 31 15.08 -23.13 23.83
N SER A 32 15.79 -23.16 24.96
CA SER A 32 15.20 -23.57 26.23
C SER A 32 14.25 -22.51 26.79
N MET A 33 13.16 -22.95 27.42
CA MET A 33 12.18 -22.04 28.06
C MET A 33 12.84 -21.12 29.10
N SER A 34 13.80 -21.64 29.87
CA SER A 34 14.54 -20.84 30.85
C SER A 34 15.37 -19.72 30.20
N LEU A 35 15.96 -19.97 29.03
CA LEU A 35 16.70 -18.97 28.29
C LEU A 35 15.76 -17.88 27.73
N ILE A 36 14.64 -18.28 27.14
CA ILE A 36 13.62 -17.34 26.66
C ILE A 36 13.05 -16.51 27.80
N ALA A 37 12.69 -17.13 28.93
CA ALA A 37 12.17 -16.44 30.10
C ALA A 37 13.18 -15.44 30.67
N GLN A 38 14.45 -15.85 30.79
CA GLN A 38 15.51 -14.93 31.23
C GLN A 38 15.67 -13.74 30.28
N ALA A 39 15.69 -13.99 28.97
CA ALA A 39 15.81 -12.94 27.97
C ALA A 39 14.62 -11.98 27.98
N ALA A 40 13.40 -12.51 28.12
CA ALA A 40 12.18 -11.73 28.22
C ALA A 40 12.18 -10.82 29.46
N ILE A 41 12.53 -11.37 30.63
CA ILE A 41 12.63 -10.61 31.89
C ILE A 41 13.73 -9.54 31.79
N ALA A 42 14.91 -9.89 31.27
CA ALA A 42 16.01 -8.93 31.10
C ALA A 42 15.64 -7.81 30.11
N SER A 43 14.93 -8.14 29.04
CA SER A 43 14.42 -7.16 28.08
C SER A 43 13.38 -6.24 28.72
N PHE A 44 12.44 -6.80 29.49
CA PHE A 44 11.39 -6.04 30.17
C PHE A 44 11.94 -5.06 31.20
N LEU A 45 12.96 -5.47 31.95
CA LEU A 45 13.59 -4.63 32.98
C LEU A 45 14.65 -3.67 32.43
N SER A 46 14.94 -3.69 31.13
CA SER A 46 15.90 -2.77 30.53
C SER A 46 15.31 -1.36 30.46
N PRO A 47 15.95 -0.33 31.05
CA PRO A 47 15.46 1.05 31.09
C PRO A 47 15.12 1.62 29.72
N ASP A 48 15.90 1.27 28.70
CA ASP A 48 15.74 1.82 27.35
C ASP A 48 14.76 1.02 26.46
N SER A 49 14.15 -0.06 26.95
CA SER A 49 13.42 -0.98 26.06
C SER A 49 12.17 -0.34 25.46
N ALA A 50 11.36 0.33 26.28
CA ALA A 50 10.18 1.06 25.84
C ALA A 50 10.57 2.25 24.93
N GLU A 51 11.53 3.07 25.35
CA GLU A 51 11.99 4.23 24.57
C GLU A 51 12.55 3.84 23.21
N ARG A 52 13.33 2.75 23.11
CA ARG A 52 13.86 2.25 21.83
C ARG A 52 12.75 1.75 20.92
N GLN A 53 11.74 1.07 21.47
CA GLN A 53 10.60 0.59 20.70
C GLN A 53 9.77 1.76 20.15
N GLU A 54 9.47 2.74 21.00
CA GLU A 54 8.77 3.97 20.60
C GLU A 54 9.56 4.75 19.55
N ALA A 55 10.87 4.93 19.73
CA ALA A 55 11.73 5.59 18.76
C ALA A 55 11.78 4.84 17.41
N ALA A 56 11.81 3.51 17.43
CA ALA A 56 11.76 2.70 16.20
C ALA A 56 10.41 2.87 15.46
N LEU A 57 9.30 2.89 16.20
CA LEU A 57 7.97 3.14 15.66
C LEU A 57 7.87 4.56 15.06
N ALA A 58 8.30 5.58 15.79
CA ALA A 58 8.31 6.97 15.32
C ALA A 58 9.13 7.13 14.03
N ARG A 59 10.31 6.48 13.96
CA ARG A 59 11.13 6.46 12.73
C ARG A 59 10.43 5.80 11.56
N ARG A 60 9.74 4.67 11.80
CA ARG A 60 8.99 3.95 10.76
C ARG A 60 7.81 4.78 10.27
N LEU A 61 7.06 5.43 11.17
CA LEU A 61 5.97 6.34 10.82
C LEU A 61 6.49 7.51 9.97
N GLY A 62 7.55 8.20 10.41
CA GLY A 62 8.15 9.27 9.61
C GLY A 62 8.72 8.80 8.25
N GLN A 63 9.10 7.52 8.11
CA GLN A 63 9.45 6.95 6.80
C GLN A 63 8.22 6.73 5.92
N ILE A 64 7.11 6.28 6.49
CA ILE A 64 5.83 6.12 5.80
C ILE A 64 5.32 7.48 5.32
N ASP A 65 5.31 8.50 6.18
CA ASP A 65 4.85 9.85 5.82
C ASP A 65 5.65 10.42 4.63
N ARG A 66 6.98 10.26 4.65
CA ARG A 66 7.82 10.69 3.53
C ARG A 66 7.56 9.92 2.24
N ARG A 67 7.16 8.64 2.33
CA ARG A 67 6.75 7.85 1.15
C ARG A 67 5.40 8.29 0.64
N LEU A 68 4.43 8.56 1.52
CA LEU A 68 3.12 9.08 1.17
C LEU A 68 3.22 10.45 0.49
N ALA A 69 3.99 11.38 1.05
CA ALA A 69 4.19 12.70 0.44
C ALA A 69 4.80 12.62 -0.98
N ARG A 70 5.71 11.66 -1.21
CA ARG A 70 6.24 11.42 -2.57
C ARG A 70 5.18 10.83 -3.50
N LEU A 71 4.40 9.87 -3.03
CA LEU A 71 3.31 9.27 -3.81
C LEU A 71 2.24 10.31 -4.18
N GLU A 72 1.88 11.21 -3.24
CA GLU A 72 0.95 12.31 -3.50
C GLU A 72 1.49 13.24 -4.59
N ARG A 73 2.78 13.61 -4.49
CA ARG A 73 3.44 14.42 -5.53
C ARG A 73 3.42 13.72 -6.88
N ASP A 74 3.83 12.45 -6.94
CA ASP A 74 3.92 11.70 -8.20
C ASP A 74 2.54 11.47 -8.82
N LEU A 75 1.51 11.26 -7.99
CA LEU A 75 0.12 11.18 -8.42
C LEU A 75 -0.38 12.52 -8.98
N GLY A 76 -0.02 13.63 -8.33
CA GLY A 76 -0.30 14.98 -8.82
C GLY A 76 0.29 15.23 -10.20
N ILE A 77 1.59 14.92 -10.36
CA ILE A 77 2.30 15.02 -11.65
C ILE A 77 1.61 14.14 -12.72
N SER A 78 1.29 12.90 -12.38
CA SER A 78 0.63 11.97 -13.31
C SER A 78 -0.74 12.47 -13.73
N THR A 79 -1.50 13.06 -12.81
CA THR A 79 -2.83 13.64 -13.07
C THR A 79 -2.72 14.85 -14.00
N GLU A 80 -1.75 15.74 -13.76
CA GLU A 80 -1.51 16.90 -14.62
C GLU A 80 -1.02 16.50 -16.02
N ALA A 81 -0.10 15.53 -16.10
CA ALA A 81 0.38 14.98 -17.36
C ALA A 81 -0.77 14.35 -18.17
N PHE A 82 -1.65 13.58 -17.51
CA PHE A 82 -2.79 12.95 -18.17
C PHE A 82 -3.83 13.98 -18.66
N ALA A 83 -4.14 14.98 -17.84
CA ALA A 83 -5.02 16.08 -18.25
C ALA A 83 -4.45 16.83 -19.47
N THR A 84 -3.15 17.10 -19.46
CA THR A 84 -2.43 17.74 -20.58
C THR A 84 -2.48 16.87 -21.83
N PHE A 85 -2.23 15.56 -21.69
CA PHE A 85 -2.32 14.59 -22.79
C PHE A 85 -3.72 14.57 -23.41
N ILE A 86 -4.79 14.51 -22.61
CA ILE A 86 -6.17 14.53 -23.12
C ILE A 86 -6.45 15.82 -23.89
N ARG A 87 -6.04 16.98 -23.37
CA ARG A 87 -6.21 18.27 -24.06
C ARG A 87 -5.46 18.29 -25.39
N PHE A 88 -4.21 17.84 -25.40
CA PHE A 88 -3.41 17.72 -26.60
C PHE A 88 -4.07 16.79 -27.63
N TRP A 89 -4.55 15.63 -27.20
CA TRP A 89 -5.22 14.66 -28.06
C TRP A 89 -6.51 15.21 -28.68
N LEU A 90 -7.35 15.88 -27.89
CA LEU A 90 -8.57 16.54 -28.36
C LEU A 90 -8.31 17.69 -29.35
N ALA A 91 -7.15 18.35 -29.24
CA ALA A 91 -6.73 19.44 -30.13
C ALA A 91 -6.14 18.95 -31.46
N THR A 92 -5.54 17.76 -31.47
CA THR A 92 -4.84 17.19 -32.64
C THR A 92 -5.70 16.19 -33.41
N THR A 93 -6.79 15.70 -32.83
CA THR A 93 -7.69 14.71 -33.44
C THR A 93 -9.07 15.35 -33.68
N PRO A 94 -9.30 15.92 -34.88
CA PRO A 94 -9.70 15.12 -36.04
C PRO A 94 -8.91 15.44 -37.33
N ALA A 95 -8.79 14.46 -38.23
CA ALA A 95 -8.35 14.66 -39.61
C ALA A 95 -9.45 15.38 -40.41
N LEU A 96 -9.56 16.70 -40.26
CA LEU A 96 -10.50 17.55 -40.99
C LEU A 96 -9.74 18.52 -41.90
N PRO A 97 -10.29 18.91 -43.07
CA PRO A 97 -9.72 19.98 -43.89
C PRO A 97 -9.56 21.29 -43.10
N GLU A 98 -8.56 22.10 -43.46
CA GLU A 98 -8.05 23.23 -42.67
C GLU A 98 -9.11 24.21 -42.10
N PRO A 99 -10.25 24.52 -42.78
CA PRO A 99 -11.30 25.36 -42.18
C PRO A 99 -12.05 24.68 -41.02
N ALA A 100 -12.29 23.37 -41.13
CA ALA A 100 -13.00 22.58 -40.13
C ALA A 100 -12.06 22.17 -38.97
N ALA A 101 -10.76 22.00 -39.23
CA ALA A 101 -9.75 21.78 -38.20
C ALA A 101 -9.62 22.99 -37.27
N GLN A 102 -9.63 24.21 -37.80
CA GLN A 102 -9.52 25.43 -37.00
C GLN A 102 -10.76 25.66 -36.12
N ALA A 103 -11.96 25.41 -36.65
CA ALA A 103 -13.19 25.42 -35.87
C ALA A 103 -13.23 24.31 -34.80
N ALA A 104 -12.66 23.12 -35.07
CA ALA A 104 -12.56 22.04 -34.09
C ALA A 104 -11.56 22.36 -32.97
N ARG A 105 -10.42 22.99 -33.29
CA ARG A 105 -9.43 23.48 -32.31
C ARG A 105 -10.05 24.53 -31.38
N ALA A 106 -10.90 25.42 -31.90
CA ALA A 106 -11.62 26.41 -31.09
C ALA A 106 -12.58 25.77 -30.06
N LYS A 107 -13.03 24.53 -30.29
CA LYS A 107 -13.94 23.78 -29.40
C LYS A 107 -13.24 22.84 -28.41
N VAL A 108 -11.90 22.82 -28.36
CA VAL A 108 -11.15 21.91 -27.47
C VAL A 108 -11.52 22.09 -26.00
N SER A 109 -11.70 23.34 -25.56
CA SER A 109 -12.12 23.65 -24.19
C SER A 109 -13.49 23.04 -23.86
N GLU A 110 -14.48 23.20 -24.75
CA GLU A 110 -15.82 22.64 -24.59
C GLU A 110 -15.80 21.11 -24.54
N ARG A 111 -15.03 20.47 -25.42
CA ARG A 111 -14.87 19.00 -25.47
C ARG A 111 -14.19 18.47 -24.20
N TYR A 112 -13.17 19.15 -23.69
CA TYR A 112 -12.50 18.79 -22.44
C TYR A 112 -13.44 18.90 -21.22
N THR A 113 -14.24 19.96 -21.14
CA THR A 113 -15.25 20.11 -20.08
C THR A 113 -16.33 19.02 -20.16
N ALA A 114 -16.80 18.66 -21.37
CA ALA A 114 -17.74 17.58 -21.56
C ALA A 114 -17.18 16.22 -21.13
N TYR A 115 -15.92 15.93 -21.51
CA TYR A 115 -15.18 14.74 -21.07
C TYR A 115 -15.07 14.69 -19.53
N THR A 116 -14.61 15.78 -18.90
CA THR A 116 -14.41 15.83 -17.45
C THR A 116 -15.72 15.58 -16.69
N ARG A 117 -16.83 16.13 -17.19
CA ARG A 117 -18.17 15.90 -16.62
C ARG A 117 -18.63 14.45 -16.79
N ALA A 118 -18.37 13.82 -17.93
CA ALA A 118 -18.69 12.41 -18.16
C ALA A 118 -17.86 11.49 -17.26
N LEU A 119 -16.55 11.75 -17.14
CA LEU A 119 -15.66 11.03 -16.25
C LEU A 119 -16.11 11.14 -14.78
N GLY A 120 -16.43 12.35 -14.32
CA GLY A 120 -16.93 12.57 -12.96
C GLY A 120 -18.21 11.81 -12.65
N ARG A 121 -19.17 11.77 -13.60
CA ARG A 121 -20.39 10.95 -13.44
C ARG A 121 -20.07 9.46 -13.36
N ARG A 122 -19.15 8.97 -14.19
CA ARG A 122 -18.75 7.56 -14.17
C ARG A 122 -18.05 7.18 -12.87
N LEU A 123 -17.14 8.01 -12.36
CA LEU A 123 -16.47 7.74 -11.08
C LEU A 123 -17.44 7.73 -9.89
N ALA A 124 -18.49 8.54 -9.93
CA ALA A 124 -19.50 8.59 -8.87
C ALA A 124 -20.54 7.45 -8.92
N LYS A 125 -20.78 6.84 -10.10
CA LYS A 125 -21.93 5.94 -10.32
C LYS A 125 -21.61 4.63 -11.03
N GLY A 126 -20.42 4.47 -11.60
CA GLY A 126 -20.02 3.32 -12.40
C GLY A 126 -19.17 2.32 -11.61
N PRO A 127 -19.09 1.06 -12.06
CA PRO A 127 -18.17 0.09 -11.50
C PRO A 127 -16.72 0.56 -11.69
N PRO A 128 -15.78 0.14 -10.83
CA PRO A 128 -14.38 0.50 -11.00
C PRO A 128 -13.88 -0.02 -12.36
N LEU A 129 -13.12 0.81 -13.07
CA LEU A 129 -12.60 0.49 -14.41
C LEU A 129 -11.92 -0.90 -14.48
N ARG A 130 -11.26 -1.33 -13.38
CA ARG A 130 -10.64 -2.66 -13.30
C ARG A 130 -11.64 -3.80 -13.50
N ARG A 131 -12.84 -3.67 -12.95
CA ARG A 131 -13.89 -4.68 -13.05
C ARG A 131 -14.46 -4.78 -14.47
N GLU A 132 -14.62 -3.64 -15.16
CA GLU A 132 -15.01 -3.65 -16.57
C GLU A 132 -13.95 -4.32 -17.46
N ILE A 133 -12.66 -4.07 -17.19
CA ILE A 133 -11.56 -4.72 -17.93
C ILE A 133 -11.55 -6.24 -17.68
N GLU A 134 -11.81 -6.68 -16.45
CA GLU A 134 -11.94 -8.11 -16.11
C GLU A 134 -13.14 -8.75 -16.82
N GLU A 135 -14.29 -8.06 -16.88
CA GLU A 135 -15.51 -8.51 -17.57
C GLU A 135 -15.31 -8.58 -19.10
N ASP A 136 -14.61 -7.61 -19.71
CA ASP A 136 -14.28 -7.60 -21.15
C ASP A 136 -13.30 -8.74 -21.52
N LEU A 137 -12.31 -9.02 -20.67
CA LEU A 137 -11.36 -10.13 -20.86
C LEU A 137 -12.05 -11.50 -20.72
N ALA A 138 -12.94 -11.66 -19.73
CA ALA A 138 -13.71 -12.88 -19.56
C ALA A 138 -14.71 -13.12 -20.72
N GLY A 139 -15.30 -12.05 -21.25
CA GLY A 139 -16.18 -12.12 -22.43
C GLY A 139 -15.45 -12.55 -23.70
N THR A 140 -14.19 -12.15 -23.88
CA THR A 140 -13.37 -12.53 -25.05
C THR A 140 -12.86 -13.98 -24.99
N GLU A 141 -12.76 -14.59 -23.81
CA GLU A 141 -12.44 -16.02 -23.67
C GLU A 141 -13.66 -16.91 -23.97
N ASN A 142 -14.85 -16.49 -23.53
CA ASN A 142 -16.09 -17.24 -23.75
C ASN A 142 -16.51 -17.27 -25.24
N ASP A 143 -16.22 -16.19 -25.98
CA ASP A 143 -16.51 -16.09 -27.43
C ASP A 143 -15.54 -16.91 -28.32
N ARG A 144 -14.39 -17.35 -27.76
CA ARG A 144 -13.47 -18.29 -28.41
C ARG A 144 -13.81 -19.76 -28.12
N GLY A 145 -14.42 -20.05 -26.97
CA GLY A 145 -14.84 -21.41 -26.57
C GLY A 145 -16.13 -21.89 -27.23
N GLY A 146 -17.00 -20.99 -27.70
CA GLY A 146 -18.27 -21.32 -28.36
C GLY A 146 -18.18 -21.54 -29.88
N ARG A 147 -16.98 -21.56 -30.47
CA ARG A 147 -16.75 -21.63 -31.92
C ARG A 147 -15.99 -22.88 -32.39
N SER A 148 -15.90 -23.91 -31.54
CA SER A 148 -15.29 -25.23 -31.85
C SER A 148 -16.33 -26.32 -31.94
#